data_AF-A0A024URP7-F1
#
_entry.id   AF-A0A024URP7-F1
#
_cell.length_a   1.000
_cell.length_b   1.000
_cell.length_c   1.000
_cell.angle_alpha   90.00
_cell.angle_beta   90.00
_cell.angle_gamma   90.00
#
_symmetry.space_group_name_H-M   'P 1'
#
loop_
_entity.id
_entity.type
_entity.pdbx_description
1 polymer ?
#
loop_
_entity_poly.entity_id
_entity_poly.type
_entity_poly.pdbx_seq_one_letter_code
_entity_poly.pdbx_strand_id
1 'polypeptide(L)'
;MGSMLRALVLPVLLAGLSADAAPARVSVDTSLELPWFKYEGDSHFEFGELLGKQFRDAISTRLRLSSQLHTVLLPFYNTPLGKTTYDKYLATHNKTFPSYVEELEGISAGSGEPFSTLFLINLIEEFGQSIPRPNAFQCQLHCSDLVLHTSNLCVVGHNEDSGAGDVNHTALVTAKIKGEPWFTAYTYLGDLPTGAFGANEHGVAFSLNYVEPLDIDVGGLGRGFVSRDVLGSTSLDDAIARITRPGQASGHNIQIMHIPSSRVFNIEVASFNRSNVREILVGDPPFFHTNQYQSMLIRQPASPSSYHRLRRYSHVVPPTSVSTTLALLGDQGDKSYPIFHDDKSHVNGELSNWTLITALFDVKNGVLYLLHPRVNPSQARVAMVVDLFDVQRVTLLHTAPEQGTAQANMLAAKPRS
;
A
#
# COMPACT_ATOMS: atom_id res chain seq x y z
N MET A 1 26.36 35.25 -67.85
CA MET A 1 25.78 33.93 -68.22
C MET A 1 26.45 32.92 -67.29
N GLY A 2 25.86 32.28 -66.28
CA GLY A 2 24.48 32.06 -65.86
C GLY A 2 24.37 30.60 -65.37
N SER A 3 24.45 30.35 -64.06
CA SER A 3 23.93 29.18 -63.29
C SER A 3 24.54 29.25 -61.87
N MET A 4 23.87 29.53 -60.75
CA MET A 4 22.68 28.98 -60.09
C MET A 4 22.67 27.47 -59.79
N LEU A 5 22.58 27.17 -58.48
CA LEU A 5 22.05 25.98 -57.80
C LEU A 5 22.95 24.71 -57.77
N ARG A 6 23.13 23.96 -56.66
CA ARG A 6 22.21 23.57 -55.58
C ARG A 6 22.99 23.21 -54.29
N ALA A 7 22.47 23.64 -53.14
CA ALA A 7 22.79 23.04 -51.85
C ALA A 7 22.14 21.66 -51.74
N LEU A 8 22.92 20.66 -51.34
CA LEU A 8 22.46 19.30 -51.07
C LEU A 8 21.90 19.26 -49.64
N VAL A 9 20.58 19.41 -49.50
CA VAL A 9 19.89 19.07 -48.24
C VAL A 9 19.48 17.61 -48.35
N LEU A 10 20.14 16.75 -47.59
CA LEU A 10 19.73 15.36 -47.40
C LEU A 10 18.46 15.35 -46.51
N PRO A 11 17.34 14.76 -46.93
CA PRO A 11 16.28 14.45 -46.00
C PRO A 11 16.68 13.20 -45.24
N VAL A 12 16.94 13.33 -43.94
CA VAL A 12 16.90 12.20 -43.02
C VAL A 12 15.45 11.75 -42.96
N LEU A 13 15.12 10.70 -43.72
CA LEU A 13 13.91 9.91 -43.46
C LEU A 13 14.11 9.22 -42.11
N LEU A 14 13.60 9.82 -41.04
CA LEU A 14 13.17 9.05 -39.88
C LEU A 14 11.92 8.28 -40.30
N ALA A 15 12.13 7.09 -40.85
CA ALA A 15 11.07 6.10 -40.96
C ALA A 15 10.70 5.70 -39.53
N GLY A 16 9.57 6.24 -39.07
CA GLY A 16 8.90 5.79 -37.86
C GLY A 16 8.59 4.31 -37.99
N LEU A 17 9.21 3.51 -37.13
CA LEU A 17 8.68 2.23 -36.71
C LEU A 17 8.11 2.47 -35.31
N SER A 18 6.96 3.14 -35.24
CA SER A 18 6.07 2.90 -34.11
C SER A 18 5.55 1.48 -34.33
N ALA A 19 6.13 0.52 -33.62
CA ALA A 19 5.39 -0.70 -33.34
C ALA A 19 4.11 -0.23 -32.64
N ASP A 20 2.97 -0.35 -33.31
CA ASP A 20 1.68 -0.05 -32.69
C ASP A 20 1.59 -0.95 -31.45
N ALA A 21 1.77 -0.35 -30.28
CA ALA A 21 1.59 -1.05 -29.02
C ALA A 21 0.16 -1.60 -29.01
N ALA A 22 0.00 -2.83 -28.56
CA ALA A 22 -1.33 -3.42 -28.47
C ALA A 22 -2.19 -2.54 -27.54
N PRO A 23 -3.48 -2.31 -27.86
CA PRO A 23 -4.33 -1.49 -27.02
C PRO A 23 -4.44 -2.11 -25.62
N ALA A 24 -4.42 -1.26 -24.59
CA ALA A 24 -4.55 -1.72 -23.22
C ALA A 24 -5.86 -2.48 -23.00
N ARG A 25 -5.78 -3.53 -22.18
CA ARG A 25 -6.95 -4.29 -21.74
C ARG A 25 -7.30 -3.86 -20.33
N VAL A 26 -8.54 -3.45 -20.13
CA VAL A 26 -9.05 -3.03 -18.83
C VAL A 26 -10.30 -3.80 -18.45
N SER A 27 -10.42 -4.17 -17.18
CA SER A 27 -11.63 -4.75 -16.59
C SER A 27 -11.90 -4.10 -15.25
N VAL A 28 -13.16 -3.78 -14.97
CA VAL A 28 -13.55 -3.10 -13.72
C VAL A 28 -14.84 -3.70 -13.17
N ASP A 29 -14.89 -3.91 -11.86
CA ASP A 29 -16.12 -4.19 -11.13
C ASP A 29 -16.30 -3.18 -9.98
N THR A 30 -17.24 -2.26 -10.16
CA THR A 30 -17.60 -1.23 -9.16
C THR A 30 -18.88 -1.58 -8.41
N SER A 31 -19.48 -2.74 -8.64
CA SER A 31 -20.65 -3.20 -7.89
C SER A 31 -20.28 -3.73 -6.49
N LEU A 32 -18.98 -3.90 -6.24
CA LEU A 32 -18.40 -4.41 -5.01
C LEU A 32 -18.25 -3.32 -3.95
N GLU A 33 -18.29 -3.72 -2.68
CA GLU A 33 -17.87 -2.85 -1.58
C GLU A 33 -16.37 -2.54 -1.61
N LEU A 34 -15.57 -3.45 -2.17
CA LEU A 34 -14.17 -3.22 -2.53
C LEU A 34 -14.03 -3.32 -4.05
N PRO A 35 -14.05 -2.19 -4.79
CA PRO A 35 -13.92 -2.18 -6.24
C PRO A 35 -12.65 -2.87 -6.72
N TRP A 36 -12.72 -3.53 -7.88
CA TRP A 36 -11.57 -4.16 -8.52
C TRP A 36 -11.30 -3.55 -9.88
N PHE A 37 -10.02 -3.26 -10.16
CA PHE A 37 -9.53 -2.71 -11.42
C PHE A 37 -8.39 -3.57 -11.94
N LYS A 38 -8.50 -4.05 -13.18
CA LYS A 38 -7.45 -4.80 -13.87
C LYS A 38 -6.96 -4.05 -15.11
N TYR A 39 -5.65 -4.01 -15.30
CA TYR A 39 -4.99 -3.41 -16.47
C TYR A 39 -3.88 -4.30 -17.03
N GLU A 40 -3.79 -4.39 -18.36
CA GLU A 40 -2.64 -4.94 -19.08
C GLU A 40 -2.29 -3.97 -20.21
N GLY A 41 -1.06 -3.46 -20.24
CA GLY A 41 -0.60 -2.57 -21.30
C GLY A 41 0.86 -2.16 -21.13
N ASP A 42 1.31 -1.21 -21.95
CA ASP A 42 2.75 -0.88 -22.10
C ASP A 42 3.14 0.50 -21.54
N SER A 43 2.22 1.21 -20.88
CA SER A 43 2.42 2.60 -20.44
C SER A 43 1.94 2.85 -19.01
N HIS A 44 2.83 3.38 -18.17
CA HIS A 44 2.50 3.82 -16.80
C HIS A 44 1.52 5.00 -16.81
N PHE A 45 1.70 5.95 -17.73
CA PHE A 45 0.77 7.07 -17.90
C PHE A 45 -0.64 6.57 -18.29
N GLU A 46 -0.74 5.65 -19.24
CA GLU A 46 -2.04 5.11 -19.68
C GLU A 46 -2.73 4.32 -18.57
N PHE A 47 -1.97 3.51 -17.82
CA PHE A 47 -2.47 2.84 -16.61
C PHE A 47 -3.08 3.86 -15.63
N GLY A 48 -2.31 4.92 -15.31
CA GLY A 48 -2.77 5.99 -14.42
C GLY A 48 -4.00 6.72 -14.96
N GLU A 49 -4.03 7.04 -16.25
CA GLU A 49 -5.15 7.73 -16.90
C GLU A 49 -6.44 6.92 -16.83
N LEU A 50 -6.37 5.62 -17.12
CA LEU A 50 -7.54 4.74 -17.08
C LEU A 50 -8.02 4.50 -15.64
N LEU A 51 -7.11 4.34 -14.68
CA LEU A 51 -7.45 4.25 -13.25
C LEU A 51 -8.10 5.54 -12.77
N GLY A 52 -7.48 6.68 -13.05
CA GLY A 52 -7.98 8.01 -12.66
C GLY A 52 -9.33 8.34 -13.28
N LYS A 53 -9.55 7.96 -14.54
CA LYS A 53 -10.83 8.14 -15.24
C LYS A 53 -11.91 7.25 -14.65
N GLN A 54 -11.58 6.00 -14.34
CA GLN A 54 -12.51 5.04 -13.77
C GLN A 54 -13.00 5.48 -12.39
N PHE A 55 -12.10 5.96 -11.55
CA PHE A 55 -12.39 6.31 -10.16
C PHE A 55 -12.46 7.82 -9.91
N ARG A 56 -12.69 8.62 -10.96
CA ARG A 56 -12.71 10.10 -10.92
C ARG A 56 -13.42 10.66 -9.69
N ASP A 57 -14.69 10.29 -9.52
CA ASP A 57 -15.54 10.87 -8.48
C ASP A 57 -15.12 10.43 -7.07
N ALA A 58 -14.62 9.20 -6.94
CA ALA A 58 -14.10 8.66 -5.69
C ALA A 58 -12.77 9.31 -5.30
N ILE A 59 -11.85 9.50 -6.25
CA ILE A 59 -10.59 10.23 -6.05
C ILE A 59 -10.90 11.67 -5.61
N SER A 60 -11.76 12.38 -6.35
CA SER A 60 -12.12 13.75 -6.04
C SER A 60 -12.79 13.88 -4.66
N THR A 61 -13.64 12.91 -4.30
CA THR A 61 -14.28 12.86 -2.99
C THR A 61 -13.28 12.61 -1.87
N ARG A 62 -12.38 11.64 -2.02
CA ARG A 62 -11.32 11.37 -1.04
C ARG A 62 -10.45 12.59 -0.79
N LEU A 63 -9.96 13.24 -1.85
CA LEU A 63 -9.13 14.44 -1.75
C LEU A 63 -9.89 15.56 -1.02
N ARG A 64 -11.15 15.81 -1.39
CA ARG A 64 -12.02 16.82 -0.75
C ARG A 64 -12.25 16.54 0.74
N LEU A 65 -12.34 15.27 1.14
CA LEU A 65 -12.54 14.87 2.54
C LEU A 65 -11.24 14.83 3.34
N SER A 66 -10.07 14.93 2.69
CA SER A 66 -8.78 14.91 3.38
C SER A 66 -8.51 16.21 4.13
N SER A 67 -8.80 16.20 5.43
CA SER A 67 -8.53 17.33 6.32
C SER A 67 -7.03 17.68 6.35
N GLN A 68 -6.14 16.67 6.40
CA GLN A 68 -4.69 16.89 6.40
C GLN A 68 -4.23 17.60 5.11
N LEU A 69 -4.74 17.19 3.95
CA LEU A 69 -4.42 17.84 2.68
C LEU A 69 -4.81 19.32 2.71
N HIS A 70 -6.04 19.63 3.11
CA HIS A 70 -6.57 20.99 3.02
C HIS A 70 -6.09 21.93 4.13
N THR A 71 -5.86 21.43 5.34
CA THR A 71 -5.53 22.26 6.52
C THR A 71 -4.03 22.31 6.83
N VAL A 72 -3.25 21.35 6.31
CA VAL A 72 -1.81 21.23 6.61
C VAL A 72 -0.96 21.29 5.34
N LEU A 73 -1.14 20.35 4.41
CA LEU A 73 -0.23 20.21 3.26
C LEU A 73 -0.36 21.36 2.26
N LEU A 74 -1.58 21.68 1.81
CA LEU A 74 -1.80 22.75 0.84
C LEU A 74 -1.42 24.14 1.38
N PRO A 75 -1.74 24.50 2.65
CA PRO A 75 -1.23 25.73 3.25
C PRO A 75 0.29 25.79 3.28
N PHE A 76 0.97 24.71 3.67
CA PHE A 76 2.44 24.68 3.66
C PHE A 76 3.01 24.79 2.24
N TYR A 77 2.47 24.01 1.28
CA TYR A 77 2.85 24.05 -0.13
C TYR A 77 2.76 25.47 -0.73
N ASN A 78 1.79 26.28 -0.29
CA ASN A 78 1.64 27.66 -0.75
C ASN A 78 2.67 28.66 -0.16
N THR A 79 3.53 28.23 0.76
CA THR A 79 4.65 29.04 1.27
C THR A 79 5.91 28.89 0.40
N PRO A 80 6.84 29.86 0.41
CA PRO A 80 8.12 29.72 -0.31
C PRO A 80 8.93 28.48 0.10
N LEU A 81 8.94 28.15 1.40
CA LEU A 81 9.62 26.98 1.92
C LEU A 81 8.93 25.69 1.47
N GLY A 82 7.60 25.63 1.52
CA GLY A 82 6.84 24.46 1.08
C GLY A 82 6.99 24.19 -0.42
N LYS A 83 6.97 25.23 -1.27
CA LYS A 83 7.28 25.07 -2.71
C LYS A 83 8.67 24.50 -2.93
N THR A 84 9.69 25.08 -2.29
CA THR A 84 11.08 24.59 -2.39
C THR A 84 11.21 23.14 -1.89
N THR A 85 10.45 22.78 -0.86
CA THR A 85 10.42 21.41 -0.31
C THR A 85 9.75 20.44 -1.28
N TYR A 86 8.61 20.84 -1.86
CA TYR A 86 7.89 20.08 -2.88
C TYR A 86 8.77 19.83 -4.11
N ASP A 87 9.44 20.86 -4.62
CA ASP A 87 10.33 20.75 -5.79
C ASP A 87 11.49 19.78 -5.54
N LYS A 88 12.02 19.73 -4.31
CA LYS A 88 13.04 18.74 -3.92
C LYS A 88 12.50 17.33 -3.97
N TYR A 89 11.34 17.09 -3.35
CA TYR A 89 10.68 15.77 -3.42
C TYR A 89 10.43 15.37 -4.88
N LEU A 90 9.84 16.25 -5.69
CA LEU A 90 9.54 15.97 -7.08
C LEU A 90 10.80 15.68 -7.90
N ALA A 91 11.90 16.41 -7.69
CA ALA A 91 13.17 16.15 -8.35
C ALA A 91 13.75 14.77 -7.96
N THR A 92 13.70 14.41 -6.68
CA THR A 92 14.17 13.09 -6.20
C THR A 92 13.36 11.95 -6.82
N HIS A 93 12.04 12.09 -6.91
CA HIS A 93 11.15 11.08 -7.47
C HIS A 93 11.28 10.97 -8.99
N ASN A 94 11.37 12.09 -9.72
CA ASN A 94 11.64 12.07 -11.17
C ASN A 94 12.96 11.38 -11.51
N LYS A 95 14.00 11.59 -10.68
CA LYS A 95 15.30 10.95 -10.88
C LYS A 95 15.26 9.44 -10.63
N THR A 96 14.49 9.00 -9.64
CA THR A 96 14.56 7.63 -9.11
C THR A 96 13.46 6.73 -9.66
N PHE A 97 12.27 7.28 -9.83
CA PHE A 97 11.03 6.60 -10.22
C PHE A 97 10.26 7.38 -11.28
N PRO A 98 10.88 7.71 -12.44
CA PRO A 98 10.20 8.50 -13.48
C PRO A 98 8.89 7.86 -13.94
N SER A 99 8.85 6.53 -14.06
CA SER A 99 7.64 5.81 -14.45
C SER A 99 6.49 5.90 -13.43
N TYR A 100 6.79 5.96 -12.13
CA TYR A 100 5.74 6.13 -11.11
C TYR A 100 5.28 7.61 -11.02
N VAL A 101 6.14 8.56 -11.43
CA VAL A 101 5.70 9.94 -11.63
C VAL A 101 4.76 10.03 -12.84
N GLU A 102 5.09 9.39 -13.97
CA GLU A 102 4.21 9.27 -15.14
C GLU A 102 2.86 8.62 -14.78
N GLU A 103 2.86 7.60 -13.90
CA GLU A 103 1.64 6.98 -13.38
C GLU A 103 0.74 8.01 -12.66
N LEU A 104 1.31 8.86 -11.79
CA LEU A 104 0.56 9.93 -11.12
C LEU A 104 0.11 11.04 -12.08
N GLU A 105 0.89 11.37 -13.11
CA GLU A 105 0.48 12.28 -14.18
C GLU A 105 -0.71 11.71 -14.95
N GLY A 106 -0.71 10.40 -15.21
CA GLY A 106 -1.84 9.66 -15.75
C GLY A 106 -3.06 9.79 -14.85
N ILE A 107 -2.94 9.49 -13.55
CA ILE A 107 -4.05 9.63 -12.59
C ILE A 107 -4.58 11.06 -12.57
N SER A 108 -3.71 12.07 -12.67
CA SER A 108 -4.09 13.47 -12.81
C SER A 108 -4.92 13.73 -14.06
N ALA A 109 -4.46 13.26 -15.23
CA ALA A 109 -5.21 13.41 -16.48
C ALA A 109 -6.57 12.68 -16.44
N GLY A 110 -6.59 11.47 -15.90
CA GLY A 110 -7.77 10.62 -15.79
C GLY A 110 -8.82 11.20 -14.84
N SER A 111 -8.41 11.59 -13.63
CA SER A 111 -9.31 12.13 -12.61
C SER A 111 -9.65 13.61 -12.82
N GLY A 112 -8.80 14.36 -13.50
CA GLY A 112 -8.90 15.82 -13.59
C GLY A 112 -8.43 16.55 -12.33
N GLU A 113 -7.88 15.83 -11.34
CA GLU A 113 -7.30 16.42 -10.14
C GLU A 113 -5.89 16.95 -10.43
N PRO A 114 -5.43 18.05 -9.82
CA PRO A 114 -4.11 18.60 -10.09
C PRO A 114 -3.00 17.61 -9.71
N PHE A 115 -2.03 17.40 -10.61
CA PHE A 115 -0.84 16.56 -10.34
C PHE A 115 -0.15 16.94 -9.03
N SER A 116 -0.02 18.24 -8.73
CA SER A 116 0.60 18.69 -7.48
C SER A 116 -0.13 18.18 -6.24
N THR A 117 -1.46 18.10 -6.29
CA THR A 117 -2.29 17.59 -5.20
C THR A 117 -2.12 16.08 -5.04
N LEU A 118 -2.10 15.34 -6.15
CA LEU A 118 -1.89 13.89 -6.16
C LEU A 118 -0.48 13.51 -5.69
N PHE A 119 0.54 14.25 -6.12
CA PHE A 119 1.89 14.05 -5.64
C PHE A 119 2.01 14.35 -4.12
N LEU A 120 1.34 15.39 -3.63
CA LEU A 120 1.31 15.70 -2.20
C LEU A 120 0.63 14.61 -1.36
N ILE A 121 -0.50 14.06 -1.81
CA ILE A 121 -1.20 13.02 -1.03
C ILE A 121 -0.37 11.71 -0.98
N ASN A 122 0.36 11.38 -2.05
CA ASN A 122 1.30 10.25 -2.07
C ASN A 122 2.52 10.44 -1.15
N LEU A 123 2.74 11.67 -0.66
CA LEU A 123 3.80 12.05 0.28
C LEU A 123 3.21 12.66 1.56
N ILE A 124 1.98 12.30 1.91
CA ILE A 124 1.24 12.94 3.02
C ILE A 124 2.04 12.94 4.33
N GLU A 125 2.70 11.84 4.62
CA GLU A 125 3.53 11.66 5.81
C GLU A 125 4.86 12.42 5.68
N GLU A 126 5.61 12.20 4.60
CA GLU A 126 6.96 12.77 4.41
C GLU A 126 6.92 14.30 4.25
N PHE A 127 5.98 14.81 3.46
CA PHE A 127 5.78 16.24 3.27
C PHE A 127 5.20 16.89 4.53
N GLY A 128 4.24 16.23 5.19
CA GLY A 128 3.68 16.68 6.47
C GLY A 128 4.73 16.84 7.56
N GLN A 129 5.65 15.88 7.68
CA GLN A 129 6.76 15.92 8.63
C GLN A 129 7.84 16.96 8.31
N SER A 130 7.89 17.42 7.06
CA SER A 130 8.82 18.48 6.63
C SER A 130 8.40 19.87 7.13
N ILE A 131 7.23 20.00 7.75
CA ILE A 131 6.70 21.27 8.27
C ILE A 131 7.43 21.66 9.57
N PRO A 132 8.04 22.86 9.65
CA PRO A 132 8.68 23.32 10.87
C PRO A 132 7.69 23.47 12.04
N ARG A 133 8.13 23.10 13.25
CA ARG A 133 7.36 23.26 14.49
C ARG A 133 7.07 24.75 14.80
N PRO A 134 5.95 25.08 15.49
CA PRO A 134 5.03 24.18 16.21
C PRO A 134 3.85 23.63 15.39
N ASN A 135 3.81 23.85 14.07
CA ASN A 135 2.74 23.37 13.19
C ASN A 135 2.89 21.86 12.88
N ALA A 136 2.94 21.04 13.94
CA ALA A 136 3.23 19.62 13.83
C ALA A 136 2.07 18.88 13.15
N PHE A 137 2.35 18.32 11.99
CA PHE A 137 1.53 17.28 11.38
C PHE A 137 1.34 16.12 12.36
N GLN A 138 0.13 15.56 12.39
CA GLN A 138 -0.20 14.35 13.16
C GLN A 138 -0.63 13.27 12.18
N CYS A 139 0.11 12.15 12.16
CA CYS A 139 -0.21 11.00 11.33
C CYS A 139 -1.55 10.37 11.72
N GLN A 140 -2.31 9.92 10.71
CA GLN A 140 -3.61 9.24 10.87
C GLN A 140 -3.54 7.73 10.58
N LEU A 141 -2.36 7.16 10.34
CA LEU A 141 -2.22 5.74 10.03
C LEU A 141 -2.05 4.91 11.31
N HIS A 142 -2.87 3.87 11.46
CA HIS A 142 -2.95 3.07 12.71
C HIS A 142 -2.91 1.55 12.50
N CYS A 143 -2.37 1.09 11.37
CA CYS A 143 -2.36 -0.31 10.95
C CYS A 143 -1.78 -1.32 11.97
N SER A 144 -2.21 -2.58 11.86
CA SER A 144 -1.77 -3.69 12.71
C SER A 144 -1.42 -4.92 11.89
N ASP A 145 -0.25 -5.53 12.14
CA ASP A 145 0.13 -6.83 11.59
C ASP A 145 0.23 -7.90 12.66
N LEU A 146 -0.09 -9.14 12.30
CA LEU A 146 0.21 -10.33 13.08
C LEU A 146 0.79 -11.42 12.17
N VAL A 147 1.98 -11.89 12.50
CA VAL A 147 2.64 -13.04 11.87
C VAL A 147 2.55 -14.26 12.79
N LEU A 148 2.00 -15.36 12.28
CA LEU A 148 1.97 -16.66 12.95
C LEU A 148 2.66 -17.71 12.05
N HIS A 149 3.84 -18.16 12.48
CA HIS A 149 4.66 -19.09 11.72
C HIS A 149 4.97 -20.36 12.53
N THR A 150 4.34 -21.46 12.16
CA THR A 150 4.51 -22.80 12.74
C THR A 150 4.85 -23.81 11.64
N SER A 151 5.17 -25.05 12.01
CA SER A 151 5.45 -26.10 11.02
C SER A 151 4.26 -26.39 10.09
N ASN A 152 3.03 -26.17 10.58
CA ASN A 152 1.81 -26.48 9.86
C ASN A 152 1.15 -25.26 9.22
N LEU A 153 1.39 -24.06 9.74
CA LEU A 153 0.70 -22.82 9.37
C LEU A 153 1.70 -21.67 9.21
N CYS A 154 1.62 -20.91 8.13
CA CYS A 154 2.35 -19.65 7.97
C CYS A 154 1.36 -18.59 7.48
N VAL A 155 0.91 -17.71 8.38
CA VAL A 155 -0.06 -16.67 8.06
C VAL A 155 0.39 -15.30 8.51
N VAL A 156 0.05 -14.29 7.73
CA VAL A 156 0.19 -12.87 8.07
C VAL A 156 -1.19 -12.24 7.96
N GLY A 157 -1.71 -11.74 9.08
CA GLY A 157 -2.94 -10.98 9.11
C GLY A 157 -2.64 -9.50 9.27
N HIS A 158 -3.39 -8.66 8.57
CA HIS A 158 -3.16 -7.22 8.50
C HIS A 158 -4.48 -6.46 8.57
N ASN A 159 -4.60 -5.52 9.49
CA ASN A 159 -5.63 -4.47 9.47
C ASN A 159 -5.03 -3.22 8.87
N GLU A 160 -5.66 -2.72 7.79
CA GLU A 160 -5.32 -1.43 7.22
C GLU A 160 -6.26 -0.36 7.81
N ASP A 161 -5.67 0.58 8.56
CA ASP A 161 -6.40 1.59 9.32
C ASP A 161 -6.05 3.01 8.85
N SER A 162 -7.05 3.78 8.43
CA SER A 162 -6.88 5.17 7.98
C SER A 162 -8.09 6.05 8.28
N GLY A 163 -7.94 7.36 8.05
CA GLY A 163 -8.93 8.38 8.36
C GLY A 163 -10.27 8.20 7.63
N ALA A 164 -11.32 8.84 8.16
CA ALA A 164 -12.69 8.72 7.64
C ALA A 164 -12.82 9.09 6.14
N GLY A 165 -11.94 9.94 5.62
CA GLY A 165 -11.91 10.30 4.20
C GLY A 165 -11.57 9.13 3.27
N ASP A 166 -10.93 8.08 3.78
CA ASP A 166 -10.53 6.90 3.00
C ASP A 166 -11.59 5.79 2.96
N VAL A 167 -12.59 5.85 3.85
CA VAL A 167 -13.69 4.87 3.89
C VAL A 167 -14.45 4.90 2.55
N ASN A 168 -14.53 3.75 1.87
CA ASN A 168 -15.07 3.56 0.51
C ASN A 168 -14.29 4.26 -0.62
N HIS A 169 -13.06 4.74 -0.37
CA HIS A 169 -12.21 5.36 -1.38
C HIS A 169 -10.95 4.53 -1.65
N THR A 170 -11.13 3.20 -1.69
CA THR A 170 -10.06 2.23 -1.90
C THR A 170 -10.48 1.22 -2.96
N ALA A 171 -9.51 0.53 -3.54
CA ALA A 171 -9.74 -0.49 -4.55
C ALA A 171 -8.63 -1.55 -4.53
N LEU A 172 -8.94 -2.72 -5.08
CA LEU A 172 -7.93 -3.70 -5.46
C LEU A 172 -7.52 -3.46 -6.91
N VAL A 173 -6.22 -3.36 -7.16
CA VAL A 173 -5.64 -3.15 -8.50
C VAL A 173 -4.84 -4.38 -8.89
N THR A 174 -5.10 -4.94 -10.07
CA THR A 174 -4.29 -6.00 -10.69
C THR A 174 -3.70 -5.47 -11.99
N ALA A 175 -2.39 -5.35 -12.13
CA ALA A 175 -1.81 -4.77 -13.34
C ALA A 175 -0.54 -5.46 -13.85
N LYS A 176 -0.35 -5.40 -15.18
CA LYS A 176 0.93 -5.60 -15.87
C LYS A 176 1.19 -4.38 -16.74
N ILE A 177 2.35 -3.78 -16.55
CA ILE A 177 2.74 -2.55 -17.23
C ILE A 177 4.10 -2.77 -17.88
N LYS A 178 4.21 -2.59 -19.20
CA LYS A 178 5.50 -2.53 -19.93
C LYS A 178 6.45 -3.71 -19.66
N GLY A 179 5.91 -4.92 -19.63
CA GLY A 179 6.69 -6.14 -19.36
C GLY A 179 7.21 -6.29 -17.92
N GLU A 180 6.85 -5.39 -17.01
CA GLU A 180 7.07 -5.56 -15.57
C GLU A 180 6.27 -6.75 -15.02
N PRO A 181 6.63 -7.25 -13.83
CA PRO A 181 5.88 -8.31 -13.17
C PRO A 181 4.39 -7.96 -13.04
N TRP A 182 3.51 -8.93 -13.30
CA TRP A 182 2.12 -8.82 -12.85
C TRP A 182 2.09 -8.58 -11.34
N PHE A 183 1.21 -7.70 -10.89
CA PHE A 183 0.95 -7.47 -9.48
C PHE A 183 -0.55 -7.36 -9.17
N THR A 184 -0.90 -7.62 -7.91
CA THR A 184 -2.19 -7.29 -7.32
C THR A 184 -1.97 -6.59 -5.98
N ALA A 185 -2.54 -5.41 -5.79
CA ALA A 185 -2.32 -4.60 -4.59
C ALA A 185 -3.53 -3.77 -4.19
N TYR A 186 -3.66 -3.50 -2.90
CA TYR A 186 -4.68 -2.62 -2.37
C TYR A 186 -4.21 -1.16 -2.46
N THR A 187 -5.09 -0.29 -2.94
CA THR A 187 -4.79 1.13 -3.13
C THR A 187 -5.83 2.01 -2.48
N TYR A 188 -5.34 3.13 -1.95
CA TYR A 188 -6.15 4.32 -1.77
C TYR A 188 -6.33 4.99 -3.13
N LEU A 189 -7.55 5.40 -3.46
CA LEU A 189 -7.83 5.99 -4.77
C LEU A 189 -7.15 7.36 -4.87
N GLY A 190 -6.28 7.53 -5.87
CA GLY A 190 -5.41 8.71 -6.04
C GLY A 190 -3.96 8.48 -5.61
N ASP A 191 -3.68 7.37 -4.94
CA ASP A 191 -2.32 6.95 -4.58
C ASP A 191 -1.78 5.94 -5.60
N LEU A 192 -0.46 5.77 -5.62
CA LEU A 192 0.18 4.61 -6.24
C LEU A 192 -0.31 3.33 -5.54
N PRO A 193 -0.50 2.21 -6.26
CA PRO A 193 -1.15 1.01 -5.74
C PRO A 193 -0.25 0.16 -4.84
N THR A 194 0.15 0.68 -3.66
CA THR A 194 1.04 0.04 -2.67
C THR A 194 1.05 0.67 -1.26
N GLY A 195 -0.01 1.40 -0.89
CA GLY A 195 -0.08 2.11 0.39
C GLY A 195 -0.21 1.21 1.63
N ALA A 196 -0.66 -0.04 1.44
CA ALA A 196 -1.02 -0.98 2.50
C ALA A 196 -0.41 -2.38 2.30
N PHE A 197 -0.81 -3.09 1.24
CA PHE A 197 -0.37 -4.45 0.98
C PHE A 197 -0.51 -4.82 -0.50
N GLY A 198 0.22 -5.86 -0.94
CA GLY A 198 0.15 -6.36 -2.30
C GLY A 198 1.03 -7.58 -2.55
N ALA A 199 0.98 -8.11 -3.77
CA ALA A 199 1.77 -9.24 -4.21
C ALA A 199 2.08 -9.20 -5.71
N ASN A 200 3.12 -9.91 -6.15
CA ASN A 200 3.50 -10.01 -7.56
C ASN A 200 3.63 -11.46 -8.07
N GLU A 201 3.79 -11.63 -9.39
CA GLU A 201 3.87 -12.95 -10.05
C GLU A 201 5.13 -13.75 -9.70
N HIS A 202 6.11 -13.14 -9.03
CA HIS A 202 7.29 -13.83 -8.53
C HIS A 202 7.10 -14.38 -7.11
N GLY A 203 5.87 -14.29 -6.57
CA GLY A 203 5.54 -14.81 -5.25
C GLY A 203 6.13 -13.97 -4.11
N VAL A 204 6.40 -12.69 -4.35
CA VAL A 204 6.65 -11.71 -3.30
C VAL A 204 5.33 -11.07 -2.94
N ALA A 205 4.95 -11.14 -1.66
CA ALA A 205 3.83 -10.41 -1.08
C ALA A 205 4.30 -9.55 0.08
N PHE A 206 3.54 -8.52 0.43
CA PHE A 206 3.84 -7.70 1.59
C PHE A 206 2.59 -7.09 2.24
N SER A 207 2.71 -6.80 3.54
CA SER A 207 1.88 -5.82 4.27
C SER A 207 2.77 -4.73 4.85
N LEU A 208 2.24 -3.53 5.07
CA LEU A 208 3.01 -2.34 5.43
C LEU A 208 2.30 -1.52 6.50
N ASN A 209 3.04 -1.17 7.55
CA ASN A 209 2.62 -0.19 8.55
C ASN A 209 3.52 1.04 8.45
N TYR A 210 2.92 2.23 8.49
CA TYR A 210 3.73 3.44 8.66
C TYR A 210 4.33 3.48 10.07
N VAL A 211 5.63 3.81 10.19
CA VAL A 211 6.28 4.08 11.48
C VAL A 211 7.05 5.39 11.40
N GLU A 212 6.82 6.25 12.38
CA GLU A 212 7.25 7.65 12.31
C GLU A 212 8.60 7.87 13.01
N PRO A 213 9.70 8.18 12.28
CA PRO A 213 10.90 8.73 12.90
C PRO A 213 10.73 10.23 13.17
N LEU A 214 11.34 10.74 14.24
CA LEU A 214 11.40 12.18 14.54
C LEU A 214 12.37 12.94 13.62
N ASP A 215 13.37 12.24 13.09
CA ASP A 215 14.34 12.78 12.17
C ASP A 215 14.02 12.27 10.77
N ILE A 216 13.83 13.18 9.82
CA ILE A 216 13.50 12.84 8.43
C ILE A 216 14.54 13.41 7.46
N ASP A 217 14.71 12.75 6.31
CA ASP A 217 15.51 13.24 5.20
C ASP A 217 14.62 14.03 4.24
N VAL A 218 14.49 15.34 4.49
CA VAL A 218 13.59 16.23 3.75
C VAL A 218 13.93 16.23 2.26
N GLY A 219 12.99 15.78 1.43
CA GLY A 219 13.15 15.64 -0.01
C GLY A 219 13.60 14.25 -0.46
N GLY A 220 13.72 13.28 0.45
CA GLY A 220 13.98 11.87 0.14
C GLY A 220 12.80 11.16 -0.53
N LEU A 221 12.94 9.86 -0.73
CA LEU A 221 11.92 9.01 -1.35
C LEU A 221 10.76 8.76 -0.39
N GLY A 222 9.54 8.89 -0.91
CA GLY A 222 8.30 8.58 -0.19
C GLY A 222 8.03 7.08 -0.15
N ARG A 223 7.44 6.62 0.95
CA ARG A 223 7.18 5.20 1.18
C ARG A 223 6.33 4.56 0.08
N GLY A 224 5.33 5.28 -0.44
CA GLY A 224 4.41 4.77 -1.45
C GLY A 224 5.13 4.41 -2.75
N PHE A 225 6.12 5.21 -3.15
CA PHE A 225 6.96 4.93 -4.32
C PHE A 225 7.90 3.75 -4.08
N VAL A 226 8.48 3.65 -2.88
CA VAL A 226 9.38 2.54 -2.55
C VAL A 226 8.61 1.22 -2.45
N SER A 227 7.42 1.21 -1.83
CA SER A 227 6.57 0.02 -1.80
C SER A 227 6.05 -0.32 -3.19
N ARG A 228 5.75 0.67 -4.04
CA ARG A 228 5.39 0.47 -5.46
C ARG A 228 6.48 -0.28 -6.21
N ASP A 229 7.73 0.05 -5.90
CA ASP A 229 8.90 -0.61 -6.47
C ASP A 229 9.06 -2.07 -6.03
N VAL A 230 8.64 -2.41 -4.81
CA VAL A 230 8.69 -3.80 -4.31
C VAL A 230 7.82 -4.74 -5.15
N LEU A 231 6.71 -4.27 -5.71
CA LEU A 231 5.89 -5.07 -6.63
C LEU A 231 6.63 -5.43 -7.93
N GLY A 232 7.64 -4.67 -8.33
CA GLY A 232 8.52 -4.98 -9.45
C GLY A 232 9.65 -5.95 -9.11
N SER A 233 9.69 -6.49 -7.89
CA SER A 233 10.75 -7.41 -7.46
C SER A 233 10.65 -8.79 -8.15
N THR A 234 11.80 -9.39 -8.42
CA THR A 234 11.91 -10.69 -9.12
C THR A 234 12.29 -11.84 -8.20
N SER A 235 12.61 -11.55 -6.95
CA SER A 235 12.99 -12.51 -5.92
C SER A 235 12.85 -11.89 -4.54
N LEU A 236 12.93 -12.72 -3.48
CA LEU A 236 12.99 -12.26 -2.10
C LEU A 236 14.16 -11.28 -1.86
N ASP A 237 15.36 -11.59 -2.34
CA ASP A 237 16.53 -10.74 -2.13
C ASP A 237 16.39 -9.38 -2.84
N ASP A 238 15.81 -9.38 -4.04
CA ASP A 238 15.47 -8.15 -4.78
C ASP A 238 14.41 -7.32 -4.03
N ALA A 239 13.38 -7.96 -3.48
CA ALA A 239 12.38 -7.29 -2.65
C ALA A 239 12.99 -6.62 -1.41
N ILE A 240 13.88 -7.33 -0.69
CA ILE A 240 14.61 -6.79 0.46
C ILE A 240 15.51 -5.62 0.03
N ALA A 241 16.23 -5.75 -1.09
CA ALA A 241 17.10 -4.69 -1.60
C ALA A 241 16.33 -3.43 -1.98
N ARG A 242 15.16 -3.57 -2.60
CA ARG A 242 14.29 -2.45 -2.99
C ARG A 242 13.71 -1.73 -1.77
N ILE A 243 13.19 -2.46 -0.79
CA ILE A 243 12.58 -1.83 0.38
C ILE A 243 13.59 -1.22 1.34
N THR A 244 14.81 -1.76 1.39
CA THR A 244 15.91 -1.19 2.20
C THR A 244 16.77 -0.18 1.46
N ARG A 245 16.32 0.28 0.28
CA ARG A 245 17.11 1.19 -0.56
C ARG A 245 17.46 2.49 0.18
N PRO A 246 18.64 3.07 -0.11
CA PRO A 246 19.03 4.37 0.42
C PRO A 246 18.12 5.52 -0.04
N GLY A 247 18.13 6.60 0.75
CA GLY A 247 17.54 7.89 0.40
C GLY A 247 16.05 8.04 0.70
N GLN A 248 15.48 7.21 1.58
CA GLN A 248 14.09 7.34 2.01
C GLN A 248 13.93 8.50 3.00
N ALA A 249 12.85 9.26 2.83
CA ALA A 249 12.58 10.46 3.62
C ALA A 249 12.17 10.15 5.06
N SER A 250 11.28 9.18 5.22
CA SER A 250 10.72 8.77 6.51
C SER A 250 10.87 7.26 6.71
N GLY A 251 9.99 6.63 7.48
CA GLY A 251 10.07 5.21 7.79
C GLY A 251 8.79 4.41 7.62
N HIS A 252 8.96 3.10 7.59
CA HIS A 252 7.87 2.12 7.55
C HIS A 252 8.34 0.79 8.15
N ASN A 253 7.36 0.01 8.59
CA ASN A 253 7.51 -1.41 8.83
C ASN A 253 6.85 -2.15 7.67
N ILE A 254 7.49 -3.23 7.22
CA ILE A 254 6.94 -4.09 6.19
C ILE A 254 7.12 -5.55 6.62
N GLN A 255 6.10 -6.36 6.39
CA GLN A 255 6.21 -7.81 6.43
C GLN A 255 6.39 -8.29 4.99
N ILE A 256 7.60 -8.70 4.60
CA ILE A 256 7.83 -9.34 3.29
C ILE A 256 7.54 -10.84 3.42
N MET A 257 6.71 -11.37 2.54
CA MET A 257 6.36 -12.77 2.43
C MET A 257 6.87 -13.32 1.10
N HIS A 258 7.65 -14.40 1.14
CA HIS A 258 8.03 -15.13 -0.06
C HIS A 258 7.25 -16.45 -0.12
N ILE A 259 6.25 -16.47 -1.00
CA ILE A 259 5.27 -17.55 -1.13
C ILE A 259 5.93 -18.88 -1.50
N PRO A 260 6.84 -18.96 -2.51
CA PRO A 260 7.42 -20.24 -2.92
C PRO A 260 8.22 -20.96 -1.83
N SER A 261 8.83 -20.21 -0.90
CA SER A 261 9.61 -20.77 0.21
C SER A 261 8.90 -20.68 1.56
N SER A 262 7.69 -20.13 1.61
CA SER A 262 6.94 -19.85 2.84
C SER A 262 7.74 -19.09 3.91
N ARG A 263 8.57 -18.11 3.50
CA ARG A 263 9.39 -17.31 4.42
C ARG A 263 8.74 -15.95 4.68
N VAL A 264 8.89 -15.43 5.90
CA VAL A 264 8.36 -14.13 6.30
C VAL A 264 9.46 -13.31 6.97
N PHE A 265 9.57 -12.05 6.61
CA PHE A 265 10.55 -11.11 7.15
C PHE A 265 9.85 -9.87 7.68
N ASN A 266 10.17 -9.53 8.92
CA ASN A 266 9.89 -8.21 9.45
C ASN A 266 11.05 -7.27 9.11
N ILE A 267 10.74 -6.16 8.45
CA ILE A 267 11.72 -5.14 8.10
C ILE A 267 11.25 -3.79 8.62
N GLU A 268 12.10 -3.12 9.38
CA GLU A 268 11.92 -1.71 9.73
C GLU A 268 12.91 -0.88 8.93
N VAL A 269 12.44 0.24 8.38
CA VAL A 269 13.26 1.20 7.65
C VAL A 269 12.99 2.58 8.22
N ALA A 270 14.04 3.37 8.35
CA ALA A 270 14.00 4.77 8.74
C ALA A 270 14.84 5.61 7.79
N SER A 271 14.64 6.92 7.87
CA SER A 271 15.46 7.94 7.22
C SER A 271 16.96 7.74 7.45
N PHE A 272 17.79 8.31 6.57
CA PHE A 272 19.26 8.23 6.65
C PHE A 272 19.83 6.81 6.52
N ASN A 273 19.23 6.00 5.64
CA ASN A 273 19.72 4.66 5.25
C ASN A 273 19.81 3.67 6.42
N ARG A 274 18.86 3.76 7.35
CA ARG A 274 18.82 2.87 8.51
C ARG A 274 17.73 1.84 8.28
N SER A 275 18.09 0.56 8.40
CA SER A 275 17.12 -0.52 8.34
C SER A 275 17.50 -1.67 9.27
N ASN A 276 16.51 -2.47 9.64
CA ASN A 276 16.69 -3.75 10.30
C ASN A 276 15.88 -4.79 9.54
N VAL A 277 16.54 -5.87 9.11
CA VAL A 277 15.92 -6.99 8.40
C VAL A 277 15.99 -8.21 9.32
N ARG A 278 14.83 -8.78 9.67
CA ARG A 278 14.73 -9.96 10.52
C ARG A 278 13.77 -10.97 9.92
N GLU A 279 14.24 -12.19 9.74
CA GLU A 279 13.37 -13.32 9.41
C GLU A 279 12.58 -13.78 10.65
N ILE A 280 11.30 -14.12 10.46
CA ILE A 280 10.44 -14.75 11.47
C ILE A 280 10.44 -16.26 11.18
N LEU A 281 11.10 -17.03 12.04
CA LEU A 281 11.36 -18.45 11.81
C LEU A 281 10.17 -19.31 12.24
N VAL A 282 10.11 -20.53 11.68
CA VAL A 282 9.15 -21.55 12.10
C VAL A 282 9.31 -21.82 13.60
N GLY A 283 8.23 -21.63 14.36
CA GLY A 283 8.20 -21.88 15.79
C GLY A 283 8.59 -20.68 16.65
N ASP A 284 8.94 -19.53 16.04
CA ASP A 284 9.04 -18.28 16.78
C ASP A 284 7.68 -17.91 17.42
N PRO A 285 7.67 -17.21 18.56
CA PRO A 285 6.44 -16.64 19.10
C PRO A 285 5.73 -15.77 18.06
N PRO A 286 4.38 -15.74 18.03
CA PRO A 286 3.65 -14.87 17.12
C PRO A 286 4.15 -13.42 17.26
N PHE A 287 4.36 -12.77 16.12
CA PHE A 287 4.92 -11.42 16.06
C PHE A 287 3.82 -10.43 15.72
N PHE A 288 3.64 -9.42 16.56
CA PHE A 288 2.62 -8.39 16.38
C PHE A 288 3.30 -7.04 16.16
N HIS A 289 2.89 -6.33 15.11
CA HIS A 289 3.45 -5.04 14.74
C HIS A 289 2.36 -3.98 14.54
N THR A 290 2.71 -2.74 14.81
CA THR A 290 1.83 -1.57 14.81
C THR A 290 2.62 -0.35 14.29
N ASN A 291 2.25 0.89 14.61
CA ASN A 291 2.91 2.09 14.07
C ASN A 291 4.03 2.62 14.99
N GLN A 292 4.86 1.72 15.54
CA GLN A 292 6.06 2.06 16.31
C GLN A 292 7.22 1.14 15.94
N TYR A 293 8.44 1.68 15.89
CA TYR A 293 9.66 0.87 15.80
C TYR A 293 9.79 -0.03 17.02
N GLN A 294 10.01 -1.31 16.80
CA GLN A 294 10.22 -2.37 17.80
C GLN A 294 11.57 -3.05 17.64
N SER A 295 12.13 -3.06 16.43
CA SER A 295 13.40 -3.75 16.11
C SER A 295 14.57 -2.77 15.95
N MET A 296 14.29 -1.47 15.82
CA MET A 296 15.29 -0.42 15.73
C MET A 296 15.17 0.60 16.86
N LEU A 297 16.31 1.10 17.35
CA LEU A 297 16.36 2.22 18.28
C LEU A 297 16.30 3.55 17.51
N ILE A 298 15.08 3.98 17.18
CA ILE A 298 14.80 5.22 16.46
C ILE A 298 14.08 6.19 17.39
N ARG A 299 14.48 7.46 17.35
CA ARG A 299 13.70 8.53 17.99
C ARG A 299 12.38 8.65 17.24
N GLN A 300 11.26 8.41 17.92
CA GLN A 300 9.91 8.43 17.36
C GLN A 300 8.97 9.19 18.31
N PRO A 301 7.89 9.82 17.82
CA PRO A 301 6.91 10.45 18.67
C PRO A 301 6.08 9.40 19.41
N ALA A 302 5.46 9.83 20.50
CA ALA A 302 4.51 8.97 21.18
C ALA A 302 3.25 8.80 20.31
N SER A 303 2.89 7.56 19.98
CA SER A 303 1.63 7.22 19.32
C SER A 303 0.75 6.46 20.31
N PRO A 304 -0.23 7.13 20.96
CA PRO A 304 -1.10 6.49 21.94
C PRO A 304 -1.77 5.23 21.39
N SER A 305 -2.36 5.30 20.18
CA SER A 305 -3.01 4.14 19.55
C SER A 305 -2.07 2.94 19.43
N SER A 306 -0.87 3.16 18.89
CA SER A 306 0.10 2.08 18.70
C SER A 306 0.55 1.45 20.02
N TYR A 307 0.84 2.26 21.05
CA TYR A 307 1.21 1.73 22.36
C TYR A 307 0.06 0.98 23.03
N HIS A 308 -1.17 1.46 22.90
CA HIS A 308 -2.34 0.78 23.44
C HIS A 308 -2.57 -0.58 22.77
N ARG A 309 -2.47 -0.67 21.44
CA ARG A 309 -2.59 -1.95 20.71
C ARG A 309 -1.46 -2.93 21.04
N LEU A 310 -0.21 -2.46 21.11
CA LEU A 310 0.93 -3.30 21.57
C LEU A 310 0.72 -3.78 23.01
N ARG A 311 0.26 -2.90 23.90
CA ARG A 311 -0.08 -3.27 25.27
C ARG A 311 -1.24 -4.25 25.29
N ARG A 312 -2.28 -4.07 24.46
CA ARG A 312 -3.41 -5.00 24.39
C ARG A 312 -2.92 -6.39 23.98
N TYR A 313 -2.05 -6.47 22.96
CA TYR A 313 -1.42 -7.71 22.56
C TYR A 313 -0.63 -8.39 23.69
N SER A 314 0.07 -7.62 24.52
CA SER A 314 0.83 -8.19 25.65
C SER A 314 -0.03 -8.77 26.78
N HIS A 315 -1.35 -8.53 26.78
CA HIS A 315 -2.29 -9.00 27.82
C HIS A 315 -3.28 -10.05 27.30
N VAL A 316 -3.20 -10.45 26.04
CA VAL A 316 -4.05 -11.49 25.44
C VAL A 316 -3.22 -12.75 25.19
N VAL A 317 -3.92 -13.88 25.07
CA VAL A 317 -3.27 -15.16 24.76
C VAL A 317 -2.74 -15.10 23.33
N PRO A 318 -1.45 -15.41 23.08
CA PRO A 318 -0.90 -15.40 21.74
C PRO A 318 -1.69 -16.34 20.80
N PRO A 319 -1.98 -15.89 19.57
CA PRO A 319 -2.77 -16.65 18.62
C PRO A 319 -2.03 -17.92 18.16
N THR A 320 -2.79 -18.99 17.93
CA THR A 320 -2.27 -20.32 17.55
C THR A 320 -2.95 -20.91 16.31
N SER A 321 -3.97 -20.22 15.79
CA SER A 321 -4.78 -20.61 14.64
C SER A 321 -5.24 -19.39 13.87
N VAL A 322 -5.71 -19.58 12.64
CA VAL A 322 -6.35 -18.52 11.83
C VAL A 322 -7.53 -17.89 12.59
N SER A 323 -8.38 -18.69 13.23
CA SER A 323 -9.50 -18.15 14.03
C SER A 323 -9.05 -17.23 15.16
N THR A 324 -7.99 -17.59 15.90
CA THR A 324 -7.47 -16.76 16.99
C THR A 324 -6.72 -15.53 16.47
N THR A 325 -6.12 -15.62 15.28
CA THR A 325 -5.53 -14.48 14.56
C THR A 325 -6.62 -13.45 14.22
N LEU A 326 -7.72 -13.89 13.60
CA LEU A 326 -8.85 -13.01 13.26
C LEU A 326 -9.55 -12.45 14.50
N ALA A 327 -9.63 -13.23 15.58
CA ALA A 327 -10.15 -12.73 16.85
C ALA A 327 -9.28 -11.63 17.47
N LEU A 328 -7.96 -11.75 17.38
CA LEU A 328 -7.03 -10.71 17.83
C LEU A 328 -7.11 -9.46 16.97
N LEU A 329 -7.10 -9.61 15.64
CA LEU A 329 -7.26 -8.50 14.72
C LEU A 329 -8.63 -7.84 14.83
N GLY A 330 -9.64 -8.55 15.34
CA GLY A 330 -10.97 -8.05 15.65
C GLY A 330 -11.12 -7.53 17.08
N ASP A 331 -10.05 -7.44 17.87
CA ASP A 331 -10.16 -7.13 19.29
C ASP A 331 -10.52 -5.66 19.54
N GLN A 332 -11.60 -5.47 20.30
CA GLN A 332 -12.09 -4.17 20.77
C GLN A 332 -12.06 -4.06 22.31
N GLY A 333 -11.11 -4.76 22.94
CA GLY A 333 -11.01 -4.81 24.40
C GLY A 333 -10.50 -3.52 25.04
N ASP A 334 -9.66 -2.77 24.31
CA ASP A 334 -9.32 -1.40 24.68
C ASP A 334 -10.39 -0.45 24.13
N LYS A 335 -11.00 0.36 25.00
CA LYS A 335 -12.10 1.26 24.60
C LYS A 335 -11.62 2.58 23.99
N SER A 336 -10.37 2.96 24.21
CA SER A 336 -9.82 4.22 23.71
C SER A 336 -9.13 4.02 22.37
N TYR A 337 -8.37 2.93 22.25
CA TYR A 337 -7.61 2.58 21.06
C TYR A 337 -7.63 1.06 20.85
N PRO A 338 -8.76 0.49 20.38
CA PRO A 338 -8.88 -0.93 20.05
C PRO A 338 -7.93 -1.33 18.91
N ILE A 339 -7.81 -2.64 18.63
CA ILE A 339 -7.08 -3.14 17.44
C ILE A 339 -7.97 -3.05 16.19
N PHE A 340 -9.27 -3.25 16.35
CA PHE A 340 -10.25 -3.12 15.27
C PHE A 340 -11.15 -1.92 15.46
N HIS A 341 -11.27 -1.10 14.41
CA HIS A 341 -12.00 0.14 14.45
C HIS A 341 -13.20 0.11 13.50
N ASP A 342 -14.41 0.19 14.06
CA ASP A 342 -15.67 0.19 13.32
C ASP A 342 -16.69 1.16 13.95
N ASP A 343 -17.90 1.16 13.40
CA ASP A 343 -19.01 1.97 13.92
C ASP A 343 -19.26 1.71 15.41
N LYS A 344 -19.12 0.46 15.86
CA LYS A 344 -19.38 0.06 17.24
C LYS A 344 -18.32 0.60 18.19
N SER A 345 -17.04 0.54 17.85
CA SER A 345 -15.98 1.14 18.69
C SER A 345 -16.07 2.66 18.71
N HIS A 346 -16.42 3.31 17.60
CA HIS A 346 -16.68 4.76 17.55
C HIS A 346 -17.83 5.19 18.45
N VAL A 347 -18.95 4.45 18.44
CA VAL A 347 -20.08 4.69 19.37
C VAL A 347 -19.66 4.52 20.83
N ASN A 348 -18.68 3.65 21.10
CA ASN A 348 -18.13 3.44 22.45
C ASN A 348 -17.08 4.48 22.87
N GLY A 349 -16.83 5.49 22.04
CA GLY A 349 -15.95 6.62 22.34
C GLY A 349 -14.48 6.37 22.08
N GLU A 350 -14.13 5.50 21.13
CA GLU A 350 -12.75 5.38 20.69
C GLU A 350 -12.21 6.68 20.08
N LEU A 351 -10.89 6.82 20.06
CA LEU A 351 -10.19 8.01 19.60
C LEU A 351 -9.33 7.76 18.34
N SER A 352 -9.42 6.58 17.75
CA SER A 352 -8.61 6.17 16.60
C SER A 352 -9.33 6.43 15.26
N ASN A 353 -8.76 5.91 14.17
CA ASN A 353 -9.29 5.99 12.81
C ASN A 353 -10.12 4.75 12.48
N TRP A 354 -10.37 4.45 11.20
CA TRP A 354 -11.24 3.34 10.78
C TRP A 354 -10.43 2.17 10.23
N THR A 355 -10.80 0.93 10.57
CA THR A 355 -10.28 -0.26 9.87
C THR A 355 -11.00 -0.39 8.54
N LEU A 356 -10.28 -0.09 7.47
CA LEU A 356 -10.83 -0.10 6.12
C LEU A 356 -11.02 -1.54 5.63
N ILE A 357 -10.03 -2.39 5.90
CA ILE A 357 -10.05 -3.79 5.49
C ILE A 357 -9.13 -4.64 6.38
N THR A 358 -9.50 -5.91 6.54
CA THR A 358 -8.60 -6.94 7.06
C THR A 358 -8.19 -7.88 5.93
N ALA A 359 -6.88 -8.04 5.75
CA ALA A 359 -6.26 -8.98 4.84
C ALA A 359 -5.65 -10.15 5.61
N LEU A 360 -5.81 -11.38 5.12
CA LEU A 360 -5.13 -12.56 5.65
C LEU A 360 -4.37 -13.27 4.53
N PHE A 361 -3.04 -13.24 4.61
CA PHE A 361 -2.15 -14.00 3.76
C PHE A 361 -1.93 -15.39 4.38
N ASP A 362 -2.40 -16.43 3.69
CA ASP A 362 -1.94 -17.80 3.88
C ASP A 362 -0.71 -18.02 3.01
N VAL A 363 0.45 -17.70 3.58
CA VAL A 363 1.75 -17.73 2.90
C VAL A 363 2.10 -19.16 2.48
N LYS A 364 1.73 -20.15 3.31
CA LYS A 364 2.04 -21.56 3.05
C LYS A 364 1.24 -22.12 1.88
N ASN A 365 -0.05 -21.78 1.78
CA ASN A 365 -0.92 -22.25 0.71
C ASN A 365 -0.99 -21.29 -0.49
N GLY A 366 -0.36 -20.12 -0.40
CA GLY A 366 -0.29 -19.12 -1.46
C GLY A 366 -1.65 -18.49 -1.75
N VAL A 367 -2.38 -18.07 -0.71
CA VAL A 367 -3.70 -17.45 -0.84
C VAL A 367 -3.79 -16.17 -0.01
N LEU A 368 -4.31 -15.10 -0.60
CA LEU A 368 -4.71 -13.89 0.12
C LEU A 368 -6.22 -13.83 0.19
N TYR A 369 -6.74 -13.76 1.42
CA TYR A 369 -8.16 -13.56 1.71
C TYR A 369 -8.38 -12.10 2.09
N LEU A 370 -9.28 -11.43 1.39
CA LEU A 370 -9.75 -10.09 1.73
C LEU A 370 -11.11 -10.21 2.38
N LEU A 371 -11.21 -9.78 3.64
CA LEU A 371 -12.44 -9.83 4.40
C LEU A 371 -13.32 -8.62 4.07
N HIS A 372 -14.62 -8.80 4.24
CA HIS A 372 -15.60 -7.76 3.96
C HIS A 372 -15.26 -6.46 4.71
N PRO A 373 -15.13 -5.31 4.01
CA PRO A 373 -14.84 -4.02 4.64
C PRO A 373 -15.83 -3.68 5.76
N ARG A 374 -15.36 -2.97 6.78
CA ARG A 374 -16.13 -2.50 7.96
C ARG A 374 -16.77 -3.59 8.83
N VAL A 375 -16.50 -4.86 8.57
CA VAL A 375 -17.01 -5.96 9.40
C VAL A 375 -15.86 -6.52 10.21
N ASN A 376 -16.10 -6.70 11.51
CA ASN A 376 -15.10 -7.28 12.41
C ASN A 376 -14.58 -8.62 11.85
N PRO A 377 -13.26 -8.81 11.72
CA PRO A 377 -12.69 -9.97 11.05
C PRO A 377 -13.01 -11.32 11.71
N SER A 378 -13.41 -11.31 12.99
CA SER A 378 -13.92 -12.52 13.67
C SER A 378 -15.30 -12.97 13.18
N GLN A 379 -16.04 -12.09 12.50
CA GLN A 379 -17.40 -12.29 11.99
C GLN A 379 -17.51 -12.06 10.47
N ALA A 380 -16.52 -11.39 9.87
CA ALA A 380 -16.51 -11.04 8.47
C ALA A 380 -16.45 -12.28 7.59
N ARG A 381 -17.18 -12.22 6.49
CA ARG A 381 -17.05 -13.18 5.40
C ARG A 381 -15.88 -12.77 4.50
N VAL A 382 -15.31 -13.74 3.80
CA VAL A 382 -14.37 -13.48 2.71
C VAL A 382 -15.12 -12.79 1.57
N ALA A 383 -14.63 -11.62 1.14
CA ALA A 383 -15.15 -10.87 0.00
C ALA A 383 -14.42 -11.22 -1.31
N MET A 384 -13.10 -11.37 -1.23
CA MET A 384 -12.26 -11.69 -2.39
C MET A 384 -11.15 -12.67 -2.00
N VAL A 385 -10.74 -13.48 -2.97
CA VAL A 385 -9.60 -14.40 -2.85
C VAL A 385 -8.62 -14.13 -3.97
N VAL A 386 -7.35 -13.91 -3.63
CA VAL A 386 -6.26 -13.77 -4.60
C VAL A 386 -5.34 -14.99 -4.51
N ASP A 387 -5.05 -15.58 -5.65
CA ASP A 387 -4.02 -16.58 -5.81
C ASP A 387 -2.63 -15.95 -5.78
N LEU A 388 -1.81 -16.26 -4.78
CA LEU A 388 -0.47 -15.67 -4.68
C LEU A 388 0.58 -16.39 -5.53
N PHE A 389 0.24 -17.51 -6.17
CA PHE A 389 1.05 -18.12 -7.23
C PHE A 389 0.69 -17.61 -8.64
N ASP A 390 -0.48 -16.97 -8.79
CA ASP A 390 -0.97 -16.37 -10.02
C ASP A 390 -1.80 -15.14 -9.66
N VAL A 391 -1.13 -14.03 -9.36
CA VAL A 391 -1.75 -12.81 -8.79
C VAL A 391 -2.83 -12.20 -9.69
N GLN A 392 -2.92 -12.62 -10.95
CA GLN A 392 -4.00 -12.23 -11.86
C GLN A 392 -5.35 -12.88 -11.53
N ARG A 393 -5.32 -14.02 -10.83
CA ARG A 393 -6.51 -14.80 -10.49
C ARG A 393 -7.09 -14.29 -9.18
N VAL A 394 -7.91 -13.25 -9.35
CA VAL A 394 -8.76 -12.68 -8.31
C VAL A 394 -10.15 -13.29 -8.44
N THR A 395 -10.64 -13.95 -7.39
CA THR A 395 -11.99 -14.49 -7.31
C THR A 395 -12.86 -13.57 -6.46
N LEU A 396 -13.90 -13.01 -7.09
CA LEU A 396 -14.91 -12.18 -6.44
C LEU A 396 -16.02 -13.08 -5.89
N LEU A 397 -16.35 -12.99 -4.60
CA LEU A 397 -17.32 -13.88 -3.95
C LEU A 397 -18.65 -13.15 -3.73
N HIS A 398 -19.62 -13.42 -4.60
CA HIS A 398 -20.92 -12.72 -4.58
C HIS A 398 -21.99 -13.49 -3.81
N THR A 399 -21.88 -14.82 -3.70
CA THR A 399 -22.92 -15.65 -3.11
C THR A 399 -22.53 -16.23 -1.75
N ALA A 400 -23.52 -16.47 -0.89
CA ALA A 400 -23.28 -17.07 0.44
C ALA A 400 -22.58 -18.44 0.40
N PRO A 401 -22.85 -19.36 -0.56
CA PRO A 401 -22.12 -20.63 -0.68
C PRO A 401 -20.64 -20.46 -1.03
N GLU A 402 -20.31 -19.54 -1.96
CA GLU A 402 -18.92 -19.22 -2.33
C GLU A 402 -18.16 -18.66 -1.13
N GLN A 403 -18.77 -17.68 -0.45
CA GLN A 403 -18.24 -17.07 0.77
C GLN A 403 -18.04 -18.11 1.88
N GLY A 404 -19.00 -19.02 2.09
CA GLY A 404 -18.91 -20.08 3.09
C GLY A 404 -17.79 -21.09 2.80
N THR A 405 -17.58 -21.44 1.53
CA THR A 405 -16.49 -22.32 1.10
C THR A 405 -15.13 -21.65 1.32
N ALA A 406 -14.98 -20.39 0.90
CA ALA A 406 -13.76 -19.63 1.10
C ALA A 406 -13.44 -19.46 2.59
N GLN A 407 -14.45 -19.15 3.42
CA GLN A 407 -14.31 -19.05 4.87
C GLN A 407 -13.82 -20.37 5.48
N ALA A 408 -14.41 -21.51 5.09
CA ALA A 408 -14.00 -22.82 5.59
C ALA A 408 -12.57 -23.17 5.20
N ASN A 409 -12.15 -22.84 3.98
CA ASN A 409 -10.79 -23.04 3.51
C ASN A 409 -9.79 -22.16 4.26
N MET A 410 -10.11 -20.89 4.45
CA MET A 410 -9.30 -19.92 5.20
C MET A 410 -9.09 -20.39 6.65
N LEU A 411 -10.16 -20.74 7.37
CA LEU A 411 -10.08 -21.15 8.77
C LEU A 411 -9.31 -22.46 8.96
N ALA A 412 -9.39 -23.36 7.99
CA ALA A 412 -8.68 -24.63 8.02
C ALA A 412 -7.24 -24.53 7.49
N ALA A 413 -6.84 -23.38 6.90
CA ALA A 413 -5.60 -23.22 6.16
C ALA A 413 -5.32 -24.41 5.23
N LYS A 414 -6.35 -24.81 4.46
CA LYS A 414 -6.28 -26.00 3.62
C LYS A 414 -5.40 -25.75 2.39
N PRO A 415 -4.62 -26.75 1.96
CA PRO A 415 -3.98 -26.72 0.65
C PRO A 415 -5.01 -26.51 -0.45
N ARG A 416 -4.59 -25.88 -1.54
CA ARG A 416 -5.37 -25.85 -2.78
C ARG A 416 -5.76 -27.27 -3.20
N SER A 417 -7.03 -27.44 -3.56
CA SER A 417 -7.52 -28.59 -4.32
C SER A 417 -7.19 -28.45 -5.79
#